data_AF-A0A1W9WX72-F1
#
_entry.id   AF-A0A1W9WX72-F1
#
_cell.length_a   1.000
_cell.length_b   1.000
_cell.length_c   1.000
_cell.angle_alpha   90.00
_cell.angle_beta   90.00
_cell.angle_gamma   90.00
#
_symmetry.space_group_name_H-M   'P 1'
#
loop_
_entity.id
_entity.type
_entity.pdbx_description
1 polymer ?
#
loop_
_entity_poly.entity_id
_entity_poly.type
_entity_poly.pdbx_seq_one_letter_code
_entity_poly.pdbx_strand_id
1 'polypeptide(L)'
;MDSDYCDHSGSRLVLTIGKDGYCIFFHQEKQCTIHPVKPRMCRAWPFIKTILKNPENWNAMAGSCRGMKKDVPHPDLRQIVARELQKPDLTQKIILEKTDTRSDNYE
;
A
#
# COMPACT_ATOMS: atom_id res chain seq x y z
N MET A 1 27.02 3.67 0.09
CA MET A 1 25.76 3.48 0.82
C MET A 1 24.70 4.13 -0.03
N ASP A 2 23.71 3.35 -0.47
CA ASP A 2 22.76 3.72 -1.53
C ASP A 2 21.78 4.79 -1.02
N SER A 3 22.20 6.05 -1.08
CA SER A 3 21.37 7.23 -0.76
C SER A 3 20.23 7.45 -1.76
N ASP A 4 20.11 6.61 -2.80
CA ASP A 4 19.16 6.81 -3.89
C ASP A 4 17.73 6.42 -3.50
N TYR A 5 17.56 5.55 -2.50
CA TYR A 5 16.25 5.03 -2.11
C TYR A 5 15.90 5.24 -0.63
N CYS A 6 16.90 5.34 0.23
CA CYS A 6 16.72 5.46 1.66
C CYS A 6 17.60 6.55 2.27
N ASP A 7 17.04 7.25 3.25
CA ASP A 7 17.73 8.23 4.09
C ASP A 7 17.84 7.71 5.53
N HIS A 8 18.79 8.26 6.30
CA HIS A 8 18.91 7.99 7.73
C HIS A 8 18.02 8.92 8.55
N SER A 9 17.21 8.32 9.44
CA SER A 9 16.52 8.99 10.53
C SER A 9 17.05 8.45 11.86
N GLY A 10 18.14 9.06 12.34
CA GLY A 10 18.93 8.51 13.44
C GLY A 10 19.59 7.18 13.03
N SER A 11 19.38 6.12 13.80
CA SER A 11 19.89 4.77 13.49
C SER A 11 19.03 3.97 12.51
N ARG A 12 17.88 4.50 12.10
CA ARG A 12 16.93 3.80 11.23
C ARG A 12 17.00 4.32 9.80
N LEU A 13 16.81 3.43 8.84
CA LEU A 13 16.59 3.80 7.45
C LEU A 13 15.11 4.10 7.21
N VAL A 14 14.84 5.17 6.48
CA VAL A 14 13.52 5.59 6.01
C VAL A 14 13.55 5.77 4.50
N LEU A 15 12.40 5.73 3.84
CA LEU A 15 12.34 5.96 2.40
C LEU A 15 12.74 7.40 2.07
N THR A 16 13.59 7.57 1.06
CA THR A 16 13.99 8.88 0.56
C THR A 16 12.80 9.64 -0.01
N ILE A 17 12.89 10.97 0.11
CA ILE A 17 11.91 11.93 -0.41
C ILE A 17 12.49 12.62 -1.65
N GLY A 18 11.72 12.62 -2.73
CA GLY A 18 12.06 13.32 -3.98
C GLY A 18 11.95 14.85 -3.85
N LYS A 19 12.38 15.55 -4.90
CA LYS A 19 12.34 17.03 -4.93
C LYS A 19 10.93 17.61 -4.86
N ASP A 20 9.92 16.82 -5.21
CA ASP A 20 8.50 17.15 -5.12
C ASP A 20 7.92 16.97 -3.71
N GLY A 21 8.73 16.50 -2.76
CA GLY A 21 8.33 16.28 -1.39
C GLY A 21 7.57 14.96 -1.17
N TYR A 22 7.45 14.08 -2.17
CA TYR A 22 6.86 12.75 -2.03
C TYR A 22 7.93 11.68 -1.87
N CYS A 23 7.55 10.50 -1.38
CA CYS A 23 8.45 9.34 -1.40
C CYS A 23 8.91 9.05 -2.85
N ILE A 24 10.16 8.64 -3.03
CA ILE A 24 10.76 8.31 -4.34
C ILE A 24 9.96 7.29 -5.18
N PHE A 25 9.09 6.50 -4.54
CA PHE A 25 8.21 5.52 -5.21
C PHE A 25 6.77 6.00 -5.44
N PHE A 26 6.49 7.28 -5.23
CA PHE A 26 5.18 7.86 -5.51
C PHE A 26 5.12 8.40 -6.94
N HIS A 27 4.07 8.04 -7.65
CA HIS A 27 3.75 8.57 -8.97
C HIS A 27 2.37 9.22 -8.91
N GLN A 28 2.22 10.43 -9.46
CA GLN A 28 0.97 11.21 -9.35
C GLN A 28 -0.26 10.46 -9.89
N GLU A 29 -0.14 9.82 -11.06
CA GLU A 29 -1.24 9.02 -11.64
C GLU A 29 -1.33 7.60 -11.07
N LYS A 30 -0.20 6.88 -10.98
CA LYS A 30 -0.15 5.45 -10.59
C LYS A 30 -0.12 5.23 -9.07
N GLN A 31 -0.08 6.30 -8.27
CA GLN A 31 0.06 6.26 -6.82
C GLN A 31 1.35 5.53 -6.38
N CYS A 32 1.30 4.63 -5.39
CA CYS A 32 2.48 3.92 -4.88
C CYS A 32 2.93 2.79 -5.82
N THR A 33 4.03 2.99 -6.54
CA THR A 33 4.49 2.05 -7.58
C THR A 33 5.06 0.74 -7.02
N ILE A 34 5.57 0.76 -5.78
CA ILE A 34 6.08 -0.43 -5.09
C ILE A 34 5.02 -1.16 -4.26
N HIS A 35 3.76 -0.72 -4.29
CA HIS A 35 2.71 -1.35 -3.50
C HIS A 35 2.53 -2.86 -3.80
N PRO A 36 2.62 -3.34 -5.06
CA PRO A 36 2.50 -4.78 -5.38
C PRO A 36 3.60 -5.65 -4.79
N VAL A 37 4.81 -5.12 -4.57
CA VAL A 37 5.96 -5.90 -4.06
C VAL A 37 6.06 -5.87 -2.53
N LYS A 38 5.18 -5.15 -1.84
CA LYS A 38 5.13 -5.17 -0.37
C LYS A 38 4.76 -6.56 0.15
N PRO A 39 5.31 -6.98 1.31
CA PRO A 39 4.84 -8.18 2.01
C PRO A 39 3.34 -8.12 2.27
N ARG A 40 2.67 -9.27 2.32
CA ARG A 40 1.21 -9.40 2.45
C ARG A 40 0.61 -8.47 3.52
N MET A 41 1.17 -8.46 4.72
CA MET A 41 0.67 -7.62 5.83
C MET A 41 0.77 -6.12 5.53
N CYS A 42 1.84 -5.70 4.86
CA CYS A 42 2.07 -4.29 4.51
C CYS A 42 1.26 -3.84 3.28
N ARG A 43 0.83 -4.77 2.42
CA ARG A 43 -0.01 -4.45 1.26
C ARG A 43 -1.45 -4.11 1.65
N ALA A 44 -1.94 -4.60 2.79
CA ALA A 44 -3.26 -4.20 3.30
C ALA A 44 -3.33 -2.71 3.70
N TRP A 45 -2.20 -2.07 3.94
CA TRP A 45 -2.15 -0.65 4.26
C TRP A 45 -2.42 0.21 3.00
N PRO A 46 -3.26 1.25 3.05
CA PRO A 46 -3.85 1.86 4.24
C PRO A 46 -5.23 1.31 4.63
N PHE A 47 -5.82 0.43 3.82
CA PHE A 47 -7.18 -0.09 4.00
C PHE A 47 -7.27 -1.28 4.96
N ILE A 48 -6.79 -1.08 6.20
CA ILE A 48 -6.82 -2.11 7.25
C ILE A 48 -8.16 -2.15 7.99
N LYS A 49 -8.54 -3.34 8.48
CA LYS A 49 -9.81 -3.58 9.21
C LYS A 49 -10.03 -2.64 10.40
N THR A 50 -8.96 -2.21 11.06
CA THR A 50 -9.04 -1.30 12.22
C THR A 50 -9.70 0.03 11.87
N ILE A 51 -9.59 0.51 10.63
CA ILE A 51 -10.19 1.79 10.20
C ILE A 51 -11.72 1.72 10.16
N LEU A 52 -12.31 0.54 10.01
CA LEU A 52 -13.78 0.39 10.13
C LEU A 52 -14.26 0.68 11.55
N LYS A 53 -13.48 0.26 12.56
CA LYS A 53 -13.79 0.47 13.98
C LYS A 53 -13.41 1.88 14.42
N ASN A 54 -12.22 2.33 14.01
CA ASN A 54 -11.54 3.52 14.50
C ASN A 54 -11.11 4.41 13.30
N PRO A 55 -12.05 5.06 12.60
CA PRO A 55 -11.76 5.85 11.39
C PRO A 55 -10.86 7.07 11.64
N GLU A 56 -10.84 7.60 12.86
CA GLU A 56 -9.98 8.72 13.27
C GLU A 56 -8.49 8.43 13.10
N ASN A 57 -8.09 7.15 13.16
CA ASN A 57 -6.72 6.72 12.92
C ASN A 57 -6.25 6.98 11.48
N TRP A 58 -7.17 7.18 10.53
CA TRP A 58 -6.83 7.46 9.15
C TRP A 58 -6.00 8.74 9.00
N ASN A 59 -6.41 9.82 9.65
CA ASN A 59 -5.69 11.09 9.58
C ASN A 59 -4.31 11.00 10.25
N ALA A 60 -4.19 10.23 11.34
CA ALA A 60 -2.89 9.94 11.95
C ALA A 60 -1.97 9.18 10.99
N MET A 61 -2.48 8.12 10.34
CA MET A 61 -1.71 7.37 9.33
C MET A 61 -1.35 8.21 8.10
N ALA A 62 -2.25 9.10 7.66
CA ALA A 62 -2.00 10.03 6.58
C ALA A 62 -0.91 11.06 6.91
N GLY A 63 -0.53 11.20 8.18
CA GLY A 63 0.68 11.92 8.59
C GLY A 63 1.98 11.23 8.13
N SER A 64 1.98 9.90 8.00
CA SER A 64 3.17 9.11 7.64
C SER A 64 3.35 8.94 6.13
N CYS A 65 2.30 9.16 5.33
CA CYS A 65 2.37 8.99 3.88
C CYS A 65 1.57 10.06 3.15
N ARG A 66 2.28 10.89 2.38
CA ARG A 66 1.71 12.01 1.62
C ARG A 66 0.78 11.59 0.48
N GLY A 67 0.83 10.31 0.06
CA GLY A 67 -0.10 9.76 -0.91
C GLY A 67 -1.50 9.47 -0.34
N MET A 68 -1.71 9.63 0.97
CA MET A 68 -3.03 9.47 1.58
C MET A 68 -3.78 10.80 1.62
N LYS A 69 -5.06 10.76 1.24
CA LYS A 69 -5.97 11.89 1.39
C LYS A 69 -6.33 12.08 2.87
N LYS A 70 -6.13 13.28 3.40
CA LYS A 70 -6.60 13.67 4.75
C LYS A 70 -8.06 14.12 4.72
N ASP A 71 -8.67 14.14 5.90
CA ASP A 71 -9.98 14.74 6.16
C ASP A 71 -11.11 14.12 5.32
N VAL A 72 -10.99 12.81 5.09
CA VAL A 72 -12.06 12.01 4.47
C VAL A 72 -13.19 11.85 5.50
N PRO A 73 -14.43 12.20 5.17
CA PRO A 73 -15.57 11.98 6.06
C PRO A 73 -15.65 10.52 6.50
N HIS A 74 -15.84 10.29 7.80
CA HIS A 74 -15.83 8.94 8.36
C HIS A 74 -16.83 7.96 7.71
N PRO A 75 -18.05 8.36 7.29
CA PRO A 75 -18.95 7.47 6.57
C PRO A 75 -18.36 6.98 5.24
N ASP A 76 -17.84 7.91 4.43
CA ASP A 76 -17.23 7.61 3.13
C ASP A 76 -15.99 6.72 3.31
N LEU A 77 -15.15 7.05 4.28
CA LEU A 77 -13.96 6.27 4.59
C LEU A 77 -14.28 4.82 4.94
N ARG A 78 -15.30 4.59 5.78
CA ARG A 78 -15.73 3.22 6.11
C ARG A 78 -16.24 2.47 4.89
N GLN A 79 -17.01 3.13 4.02
CA GLN A 79 -17.50 2.52 2.79
C GLN A 79 -16.35 2.14 1.84
N ILE A 80 -15.36 3.03 1.67
CA ILE A 80 -14.17 2.78 0.85
C ILE A 80 -13.38 1.61 1.42
N VAL A 81 -13.04 1.63 2.71
CA VAL A 81 -12.24 0.56 3.35
C VAL A 81 -12.98 -0.78 3.27
N ALA A 82 -14.29 -0.81 3.50
CA ALA A 82 -15.07 -2.04 3.41
C ALA A 82 -15.04 -2.65 1.99
N ARG A 83 -15.08 -1.79 0.95
CA ARG A 83 -14.96 -2.22 -0.45
C ARG A 83 -13.56 -2.75 -0.76
N GLU A 84 -12.52 -2.05 -0.33
CA GLU A 84 -11.12 -2.47 -0.58
C GLU A 84 -10.80 -3.81 0.10
N LEU A 85 -11.32 -4.05 1.30
CA LEU A 85 -11.13 -5.30 2.05
C LEU A 85 -11.81 -6.52 1.39
N GLN A 86 -12.79 -6.32 0.51
CA GLN A 86 -13.42 -7.41 -0.24
C GLN A 86 -12.60 -7.81 -1.48
N LYS A 87 -11.65 -6.99 -1.91
CA LYS A 87 -10.81 -7.32 -3.06
C LYS A 87 -9.89 -8.49 -2.69
N PRO A 88 -9.75 -9.51 -3.56
CA PRO A 88 -8.79 -10.57 -3.33
C PRO A 88 -7.38 -9.96 -3.29
N ASP A 89 -6.53 -10.47 -2.39
CA ASP A 89 -5.13 -10.06 -2.37
C ASP A 89 -4.52 -10.36 -3.75
N LEU A 90 -3.83 -9.38 -4.32
CA LEU A 90 -3.13 -9.52 -5.61
C LEU A 90 -2.14 -10.68 -5.60
N THR A 91 -1.60 -11.07 -4.43
CA THR A 91 -0.78 -12.30 -4.30
C THR A 91 -1.56 -13.54 -4.69
N GLN A 92 -2.84 -13.62 -4.29
CA GLN A 92 -3.70 -14.76 -4.56
C GLN A 92 -4.05 -14.85 -6.04
N LYS A 93 -4.30 -13.72 -6.71
CA LYS A 93 -4.49 -13.70 -8.17
C LYS A 93 -3.27 -14.22 -8.92
N ILE A 94 -2.07 -13.75 -8.58
CA ILE A 94 -0.82 -14.20 -9.22
C ILE A 94 -0.58 -15.71 -8.99
N ILE A 95 -0.90 -16.24 -7.81
CA ILE A 95 -0.79 -17.69 -7.54
C ILE A 95 -1.81 -18.46 -8.38
N LEU A 96 -3.06 -18.02 -8.44
CA LEU A 96 -4.12 -18.67 -9.21
C LEU A 96 -3.84 -18.64 -10.73
N GLU A 97 -3.35 -17.53 -11.24
CA GLU A 97 -2.92 -17.38 -12.65
C GLU A 97 -1.69 -18.25 -12.97
N LYS A 98 -0.75 -18.43 -12.02
CA LYS A 98 0.40 -19.32 -12.19
C LYS A 98 0.07 -20.81 -12.05
N THR A 99 -1.03 -21.16 -11.38
CA THR A 99 -1.52 -22.54 -11.33
C THR A 99 -2.29 -22.94 -12.59
N ASP A 100 -2.84 -21.98 -13.33
CA ASP A 100 -3.53 -22.22 -14.60
C ASP A 100 -2.57 -22.53 -15.77
N THR A 101 -1.29 -22.17 -15.64
CA THR A 101 -0.25 -22.52 -16.63
C THR A 101 0.46 -23.85 -16.32
N ARG A 102 -0.06 -24.68 -15.41
CA ARG A 102 0.53 -26.00 -15.07
C ARG A 102 -0.46 -27.15 -15.16
N SER A 103 -1.27 -27.13 -16.21
CA SER A 103 -2.00 -28.29 -16.71
C SER A 103 -1.95 -28.28 -18.24
N ASP A 104 -0.80 -28.67 -18.78
CA ASP A 104 -0.66 -29.36 -20.06
C ASP A 104 0.79 -29.82 -20.12
N ASN A 105 1.02 -31.07 -19.70
CA ASN A 105 2.13 -31.97 -20.06
C ASN A 105 2.09 -33.16 -19.08
N TYR A 106 1.12 -34.04 -19.30
CA TYR A 106 1.31 -35.47 -19.11
C TYR A 106 1.56 -36.05 -20.51
N GLU A 107 2.82 -36.32 -20.81
CA GLU A 107 3.24 -37.54 -21.50
C GLU A 107 4.68 -37.87 -21.07
#